data_AF-A0A7V2T1P9-F1
#
_entry.id   AF-A0A7V2T1P9-F1
#
_cell.length_a   1.000
_cell.length_b   1.000
_cell.length_c   1.000
_cell.angle_alpha   90.00
_cell.angle_beta   90.00
_cell.angle_gamma   90.00
#
_symmetry.space_group_name_H-M   'P 1'
#
loop_
_entity.id
_entity.type
_entity.pdbx_description
1 polymer ?
#
loop_
_entity_poly.entity_id
_entity_poly.type
_entity_poly.pdbx_seq_one_letter_code
_entity_poly.pdbx_strand_id
1 'polypeptide(L)' 'MSCLMPPACSFCKHYLGDQQTEERECLAFKEIPDEIITGISDHTTPFPGDNNILFALNKELQSDFEEVQQIKKELFLFER' A
#
# COMPACT_ATOMS: atom_id res chain seq x y z
N MET A 1 0.88 -1.56 19.22
CA MET A 1 0.06 -0.55 18.52
C MET A 1 -0.06 -1.03 17.10
N SER A 2 -1.26 -1.37 16.66
CA SER A 2 -1.50 -1.86 15.29
C SER A 2 -1.39 -0.65 14.36
N CYS A 3 -0.23 -0.49 13.72
CA CYS A 3 -0.03 0.50 12.67
C CYS A 3 -0.99 0.15 11.52
N LEU A 4 -2.05 0.94 11.32
CA LEU A 4 -3.00 0.75 10.22
C LEU A 4 -2.25 1.02 8.91
N MET A 5 -1.75 -0.04 8.29
CA MET A 5 -1.09 0.03 7.00
C MET A 5 -2.16 0.04 5.90
N PRO A 6 -2.08 0.97 4.92
CA PRO A 6 -3.00 0.97 3.79
C PRO A 6 -2.96 -0.37 3.06
N PRO A 7 -4.12 -0.95 2.68
CA PRO A 7 -4.15 -2.22 1.96
C PRO A 7 -3.27 -2.24 0.70
N ALA A 8 -3.16 -1.10 0.00
CA ALA A 8 -2.33 -0.97 -1.19
C ALA A 8 -0.84 -1.21 -0.93
N CYS A 9 -0.31 -0.83 0.24
CA CYS A 9 1.11 -0.96 0.55
C CYS A 9 1.56 -2.43 0.61
N SER A 10 0.68 -3.36 1.01
CA SER A 10 0.94 -4.81 1.00
C SER A 10 1.25 -5.37 -0.40
N PHE A 11 0.83 -4.66 -1.45
CA PHE A 11 1.06 -5.06 -2.85
C PHE A 11 2.24 -4.32 -3.48
N CYS A 12 2.91 -3.42 -2.76
CA CYS A 12 4.01 -2.62 -3.28
C CYS A 12 5.31 -3.44 -3.30
N LYS A 13 6.07 -3.39 -4.40
CA LYS A 13 7.39 -4.03 -4.53
C LYS A 13 8.44 -3.51 -3.52
N HIS A 14 8.21 -2.33 -2.95
CA HIS A 14 9.11 -1.68 -2.00
C HIS A 14 8.75 -1.98 -0.54
N TYR A 15 7.67 -2.73 -0.32
CA TYR A 15 7.26 -3.15 1.00
C TYR A 15 7.82 -4.55 1.25
N LEU A 16 8.84 -4.62 2.09
CA LEU A 16 9.52 -5.84 2.47
C LEU A 16 8.98 -6.26 3.84
N GLY A 17 8.36 -7.43 3.92
CA GLY A 17 8.01 -8.04 5.19
C GLY A 17 8.40 -9.50 5.12
N ASP A 18 9.18 -9.96 6.10
CA ASP A 18 9.25 -11.39 6.35
C ASP A 18 7.90 -11.80 6.96
N GLN A 19 7.23 -12.81 6.43
CA GLN A 19 6.00 -13.30 7.04
C GLN A 19 6.23 -13.87 8.45
N GLN A 20 7.50 -14.08 8.83
CA GLN A 20 7.91 -14.61 10.14
C GLN A 20 8.37 -13.55 11.14
N THR A 21 8.65 -12.31 10.70
CA THR A 21 9.04 -11.21 11.61
C THR A 21 8.02 -10.08 11.53
N GLU A 22 7.71 -9.46 12.66
CA GLU A 22 6.79 -8.31 12.70
C GLU A 22 7.40 -7.03 12.09
N GLU A 23 8.63 -7.12 11.56
CA GLU A 23 9.40 -6.03 10.98
C GLU A 23 9.04 -5.89 9.50
N ARG A 24 7.93 -5.21 9.25
CA ARG A 24 7.56 -4.79 7.89
C ARG A 24 8.22 -3.45 7.59
N GLU A 25 9.11 -3.42 6.61
CA GLU A 25 9.88 -2.24 6.22
C GLU A 25 9.44 -1.71 4.86
N CYS A 26 9.27 -0.39 4.78
CA CYS A 26 9.09 0.30 3.50
C CYS A 26 10.40 0.98 3.11
N LEU A 27 10.86 0.75 1.88
CA LEU A 27 12.09 1.39 1.39
C LEU A 27 11.94 2.90 1.17
N ALA A 28 10.70 3.39 0.94
CA ALA A 28 10.43 4.81 0.74
C ALA A 28 10.39 5.58 2.07
N PHE A 29 9.79 4.99 3.11
CA PHE A 29 9.57 5.67 4.39
C PHE A 29 9.90 4.76 5.57
N LYS A 30 10.59 5.32 6.57
CA LYS A 30 10.74 4.66 7.87
C LYS A 30 9.40 4.55 8.62
N GLU A 31 8.56 5.57 8.48
CA GLU A 31 7.20 5.62 9.00
C GLU A 31 6.33 6.24 7.90
N ILE A 32 5.25 5.55 7.50
CA ILE A 32 4.40 6.00 6.40
C ILE A 32 3.62 7.24 6.86
N PRO A 33 3.66 8.37 6.13
CA PRO A 33 2.91 9.57 6.48
C PRO A 33 1.40 9.32 6.56
N ASP A 34 0.73 9.96 7.52
CA ASP A 34 -0.72 9.85 7.72
C ASP A 34 -1.51 10.18 6.45
N GLU A 35 -1.07 11.16 5.66
CA GLU A 35 -1.73 11.55 4.40
C GLU A 35 -1.77 10.42 3.38
N ILE A 36 -0.74 9.57 3.36
CA ILE A 36 -0.70 8.35 2.55
C ILE A 36 -1.54 7.26 3.23
N ILE A 37 -1.48 7.15 4.57
CA ILE A 37 -2.25 6.16 5.33
C ILE A 37 -3.76 6.33 5.12
N THR A 38 -4.24 7.56 5.19
CA THR A 38 -5.66 7.91 5.05
C THR A 38 -6.10 8.01 3.58
N GLY A 39 -5.19 7.82 2.62
CA GLY A 39 -5.47 7.94 1.20
C GLY A 39 -5.75 9.36 0.71
N ILE A 40 -5.31 10.39 1.46
CA ILE A 40 -5.38 11.80 1.04
C ILE A 40 -4.38 12.05 -0.10
N SER A 41 -3.19 11.44 0.00
CA SER A 41 -2.17 11.47 -1.05
C SER A 41 -1.91 10.07 -1.58
N ASP A 42 -1.99 9.91 -2.89
CA ASP A 42 -1.66 8.66 -3.56
C ASP A 42 -0.14 8.60 -3.80
N HIS A 43 0.49 7.53 -3.30
CA HIS A 43 1.92 7.32 -3.44
C HIS A 43 2.35 6.87 -4.87
N THR A 44 1.44 6.93 -5.85
CA THR A 44 1.77 6.95 -7.28
C THR A 44 2.32 8.30 -7.75
N THR A 45 2.29 9.33 -6.90
CA THR A 45 2.89 10.65 -7.13
C THR A 45 4.03 10.93 -6.13
N PRO A 46 5.04 11.74 -6.50
CA PRO A 46 6.14 12.08 -5.61
C PRO A 46 5.66 12.73 -4.31
N PHE A 47 6.23 12.30 -3.18
CA PHE A 47 5.86 12.79 -1.86
C PHE A 47 7.12 13.19 -1.06
N PRO A 48 7.07 14.29 -0.27
CA PRO A 48 8.23 14.70 0.54
C PRO A 48 8.75 13.57 1.44
N GLY A 49 10.02 13.19 1.24
CA GLY A 49 10.67 12.15 2.03
C GLY A 49 10.49 10.73 1.52
N ASP A 50 9.91 10.53 0.34
CA ASP A 50 9.73 9.22 -0.32
C ASP A 50 11.03 8.58 -0.87
N ASN A 51 12.17 9.23 -0.69
CA ASN A 51 13.46 8.83 -1.28
C ASN A 51 13.44 8.67 -2.81
N ASN A 52 12.52 9.38 -3.51
CA ASN A 52 12.21 9.23 -4.94
C ASN A 52 11.66 7.84 -5.31
N ILE A 53 11.07 7.12 -4.36
CA ILE A 53 10.52 5.78 -4.53
C ILE A 53 8.99 5.89 -4.57
N LEU A 54 8.41 5.71 -5.76
CA LEU A 54 6.96 5.69 -5.93
C LEU A 54 6.37 4.28 -5.74
N PHE A 55 5.06 4.21 -5.53
CA PHE A 55 4.32 2.96 -5.56
C PHE A 55 4.56 2.21 -6.88
N ALA A 56 4.83 0.92 -6.76
CA ALA A 56 4.90 0.03 -7.90
C ALA A 56 4.43 -1.36 -7.47
N LEU A 57 3.48 -1.92 -8.22
CA LEU A 57 2.91 -3.22 -7.93
C LEU A 57 3.97 -4.33 -7.98
N ASN A 58 3.99 -5.20 -6.98
CA ASN A 58 4.72 -6.45 -7.05
C ASN A 58 4.00 -7.39 -8.03
N LYS A 59 4.68 -7.75 -9.13
CA LYS A 59 4.11 -8.59 -10.20
C LYS A 59 3.64 -9.95 -9.70
N GLU A 60 4.27 -10.48 -8.65
CA GLU A 60 3.88 -11.77 -8.05
C GLU A 60 2.51 -11.70 -7.36
N LEU A 61 2.09 -10.50 -6.94
CA LEU A 61 0.82 -10.26 -6.25
C LEU A 61 -0.24 -9.64 -7.18
N GLN A 62 -0.01 -9.67 -8.50
CA GLN A 62 -0.90 -9.01 -9.44
C GLN A 62 -2.33 -9.58 -9.43
N SER A 63 -2.48 -10.91 -9.40
CA SER A 63 -3.79 -11.56 -9.34
C SER A 63 -4.57 -11.15 -8.10
N ASP A 64 -3.91 -11.17 -6.95
CA ASP A 64 -4.53 -10.90 -5.66
C ASP A 64 -4.93 -9.42 -5.57
N PHE A 65 -4.09 -8.53 -6.12
CA PHE A 65 -4.41 -7.12 -6.22
C PHE A 65 -5.65 -6.88 -7.09
N GLU A 66 -5.74 -7.51 -8.27
CA GLU A 66 -6.87 -7.39 -9.18
C GLU A 66 -8.18 -7.91 -8.53
N GLU A 67 -8.12 -9.03 -7.82
CA GLU A 67 -9.26 -9.57 -7.07
C GLU A 67 -9.74 -8.58 -6.00
N VAL A 68 -8.83 -8.01 -5.20
CA VAL A 68 -9.19 -7.00 -4.18
C VAL A 68 -9.80 -5.75 -4.82
N GLN A 69 -9.28 -5.29 -5.97
CA GLN A 69 -9.87 -4.15 -6.67
C GLN A 69 -11.27 -4.46 -7.22
N GLN A 70 -11.50 -5.67 -7.72
CA GLN A 70 -12.82 -6.09 -8.19
C GLN A 70 -13.83 -6.16 -7.05
N ILE A 71 -13.45 -6.77 -5.92
CA ILE A 71 -14.29 -6.80 -4.71
C ILE A 71 -14.60 -5.39 -4.22
N LYS A 72 -13.59 -4.51 -4.15
CA LYS A 72 -13.78 -3.12 -3.76
C LYS A 72 -14.80 -2.43 -4.68
N LYS A 73 -14.65 -2.59 -5.99
CA LYS A 73 -15.58 -2.02 -6.96
C LYS A 73 -17.00 -2.52 -6.76
N GLU A 74 -17.18 -3.82 -6.53
CA GLU A 74 -18.49 -4.41 -6.27
C GLU A 74 -19.10 -3.86 -4.98
N LEU A 75 -18.36 -3.86 -3.87
CA LEU A 75 -18.83 -3.33 -2.59
C LEU A 75 -19.21 -1.84 -2.67
N PHE A 76 -18.40 -1.01 -3.31
CA PHE A 76 -18.69 0.43 -3.50
C PHE A 76 -19.85 0.68 -4.48
N LEU A 77 -20.23 -0.30 -5.31
CA LEU A 77 -21.43 -0.21 -6.16
C LEU A 77 -22.73 -0.58 -5.43
N PHE A 78 -22.66 -1.25 -4.28
CA PHE A 78 -23.82 -1.58 -3.44
C PHE A 78 -24.19 -0.48 -2.42
N GLU A 79 -23.36 0.56 -2.26
CA GLU A 79 -23.61 1.68 -1.34
C GLU A 79 -24.32 2.90 -2.00
N ARG A 80 -24.99 2.73 -3.15
CA ARG A 80 -25.79 3.78 -3.82
C ARG A 80 -27.29 3.50 -3.80
#